data_AF-A0A392QK42-F1
#
_entry.id   AF-A0A392QK42-F1
#
_cell.length_a   1.000
_cell.length_b   1.000
_cell.length_c   1.000
_cell.angle_alpha   90.00
_cell.angle_beta   90.00
_cell.angle_gamma   90.00
#
_symmetry.space_group_name_H-M   'P 1'
#
loop_
_entity.id
_entity.type
_entity.pdbx_description
1 polymer ?
#
loop_
_entity_poly.entity_id
_entity_poly.type
_entity_poly.pdbx_seq_one_letter_code
_entity_poly.pdbx_strand_id
1 'polypeptide(L)'
;DAQIGVCYGMMGNNLPPANEVIDLYKANNIKRMRLYDPNQNALNALRNSGIEVILGVPNSDLQSLATNADNARQWVQKNVLNFWPSVKFKIIAVGNEVSPVGGSSWAAQYVLPATQNIYQAIRAQGLHDQIKVSTAIDTTLIGTSFPPSKGSFRGDVRSYLDPIIG
;
A
#
# COMPACT_ATOMS: atom_id res chain seq x y z
N ASP A 1 10.17 -8.76 -20.80
CA ASP A 1 10.60 -7.39 -20.50
C ASP A 1 10.53 -7.07 -19.02
N ALA A 2 11.64 -6.63 -18.44
CA ALA A 2 11.69 -6.17 -17.06
C ALA A 2 10.98 -4.81 -16.96
N GLN A 3 9.87 -4.74 -16.24
CA GLN A 3 9.11 -3.50 -16.04
C GLN A 3 9.52 -2.85 -14.72
N ILE A 4 10.03 -1.62 -14.80
CA ILE A 4 10.45 -0.81 -13.65
C ILE A 4 9.25 0.00 -13.12
N GLY A 5 9.23 0.23 -11.81
CA GLY A 5 8.30 1.14 -11.15
C GLY A 5 9.01 2.27 -10.43
N VAL A 6 8.30 3.38 -10.23
CA VAL A 6 8.80 4.54 -9.48
C VAL A 6 7.79 4.91 -8.39
N CYS A 7 8.29 5.32 -7.23
CA CYS A 7 7.45 5.84 -6.14
C CYS A 7 7.15 7.31 -6.40
N TYR A 8 5.87 7.70 -6.42
CA TYR A 8 5.46 9.09 -6.59
C TYR A 8 5.27 9.75 -5.21
N GLY A 9 6.35 10.31 -4.69
CA GLY A 9 6.33 11.14 -3.49
C GLY A 9 5.74 12.52 -3.78
N MET A 10 4.83 12.97 -2.92
CA MET A 10 4.10 14.25 -3.10
C MET A 10 4.42 15.30 -2.02
N MET A 11 5.33 15.00 -1.10
CA MET A 11 5.75 15.94 -0.06
C MET A 11 6.83 16.90 -0.60
N GLY A 12 6.41 17.83 -1.47
CA GLY A 12 7.24 18.90 -2.01
C GLY A 12 6.37 20.12 -2.35
N ASN A 13 6.96 21.31 -2.32
CA ASN A 13 6.23 22.58 -2.51
C ASN A 13 6.34 23.15 -3.94
N ASN A 14 7.02 22.45 -4.85
CA ASN A 14 7.29 22.86 -6.23
C ASN A 14 7.10 21.72 -7.24
N LEU A 15 6.34 20.69 -6.88
CA LEU A 15 6.13 19.52 -7.74
C LEU A 15 5.16 19.84 -8.88
N PRO A 16 5.33 19.22 -10.07
CA PRO A 16 4.35 19.32 -11.14
C PRO A 16 2.97 18.78 -10.73
N PRO A 17 1.89 19.24 -11.38
CA PRO A 17 0.56 18.68 -11.17
C PRO A 17 0.49 17.21 -11.62
N ALA A 18 -0.47 16.46 -11.08
CA ALA A 18 -0.52 15.01 -11.24
C ALA A 18 -0.62 14.54 -12.72
N ASN A 19 -1.32 15.28 -13.57
CA ASN A 19 -1.41 14.98 -15.01
C ASN A 19 -0.02 15.04 -15.68
N GLU A 20 0.79 16.06 -15.39
CA GLU A 20 2.15 16.18 -15.92
C GLU A 20 3.05 15.06 -15.41
N VAL A 21 2.88 14.63 -14.16
CA VAL A 21 3.62 13.46 -13.64
C VAL A 21 3.20 12.18 -14.36
N ILE A 22 1.92 11.95 -14.63
CA ILE A 22 1.47 10.80 -15.41
C ILE A 22 1.98 10.85 -16.86
N ASP A 23 2.03 12.03 -17.46
CA ASP A 23 2.64 12.23 -18.79
C ASP A 23 4.13 11.92 -18.77
N LEU A 24 4.85 12.33 -17.72
CA LEU A 24 6.26 12.00 -17.52
C LEU A 24 6.48 10.48 -17.38
N TYR A 25 5.62 9.78 -16.62
CA TYR A 25 5.69 8.31 -16.50
C TYR A 25 5.50 7.63 -17.86
N LYS A 26 4.52 8.08 -18.65
CA LYS A 26 4.27 7.54 -20.00
C LYS A 26 5.43 7.81 -20.94
N ALA A 27 5.95 9.04 -20.98
CA ALA A 27 7.07 9.44 -21.82
C ALA A 27 8.34 8.64 -21.54
N ASN A 28 8.56 8.24 -20.29
CA ASN A 28 9.71 7.44 -19.87
C ASN A 28 9.42 5.93 -19.82
N ASN A 29 8.28 5.48 -20.36
CA ASN A 29 7.87 4.09 -20.38
C ASN A 29 7.81 3.41 -18.98
N ILE A 30 7.57 4.18 -17.92
CA ILE A 30 7.40 3.68 -16.56
C ILE A 30 5.97 3.15 -16.41
N LYS A 31 5.83 1.85 -16.16
CA LYS A 31 4.52 1.16 -16.15
C LYS A 31 3.97 0.89 -14.77
N ARG A 32 4.71 1.19 -13.70
CA ARG A 32 4.29 0.94 -12.32
C ARG A 32 4.54 2.16 -11.43
N MET A 33 3.59 2.45 -10.56
CA MET A 33 3.64 3.57 -9.62
C MET A 33 3.29 3.09 -8.21
N ARG A 34 3.98 3.63 -7.21
CA ARG A 34 3.52 3.59 -5.81
C ARG A 34 3.02 4.97 -5.39
N LEU A 35 1.79 5.03 -4.89
CA LEU A 35 1.22 6.15 -4.14
C LEU A 35 1.23 5.80 -2.65
N TYR A 36 1.63 6.75 -1.80
CA TYR A 36 1.70 6.53 -0.34
C TYR A 36 0.36 6.75 0.38
N ASP A 37 -0.57 7.47 -0.26
CA ASP A 37 -1.90 7.79 0.22
C ASP A 37 -2.90 7.88 -0.96
N PRO A 38 -4.23 7.82 -0.71
CA PRO A 38 -5.25 7.93 -1.76
C PRO A 38 -5.48 9.38 -2.24
N ASN A 39 -4.43 9.97 -2.82
CA ASN A 39 -4.49 11.31 -3.41
C ASN A 39 -5.47 11.35 -4.60
N GLN A 40 -6.57 12.08 -4.44
CA GLN A 40 -7.65 12.09 -5.43
C GLN A 40 -7.24 12.69 -6.78
N ASN A 41 -6.35 13.68 -6.79
CA ASN A 41 -5.86 14.28 -8.04
C ASN A 41 -5.02 13.28 -8.84
N ALA A 42 -4.14 12.53 -8.17
CA ALA A 42 -3.35 11.48 -8.80
C ALA A 42 -4.21 10.32 -9.29
N LEU A 43 -5.17 9.86 -8.48
CA LEU A 43 -6.09 8.79 -8.89
C LEU A 43 -6.94 9.19 -10.10
N ASN A 44 -7.37 10.45 -10.20
CA ASN A 44 -8.06 10.96 -11.38
C ASN A 44 -7.13 11.02 -12.61
N ALA A 45 -5.90 11.50 -12.45
CA ALA A 45 -4.91 11.54 -13.54
C ALA A 45 -4.50 10.14 -14.04
N LEU A 46 -4.55 9.12 -13.17
CA LEU A 46 -4.22 7.74 -13.49
C LEU A 46 -5.27 7.02 -14.35
N ARG A 47 -6.50 7.54 -14.44
CA ARG A 47 -7.58 6.88 -15.21
C ARG A 47 -7.15 6.64 -16.66
N ASN A 48 -7.28 5.41 -17.11
CA ASN A 48 -6.93 4.92 -18.44
C ASN A 48 -5.45 5.13 -18.84
N SER A 49 -4.56 5.45 -17.90
CA SER A 49 -3.12 5.61 -18.16
C SER A 49 -2.42 4.29 -18.50
N GLY A 50 -2.99 3.17 -18.07
CA GLY A 50 -2.39 1.85 -18.18
C GLY A 50 -1.27 1.56 -17.17
N ILE A 51 -0.93 2.51 -16.29
CA ILE A 51 0.06 2.36 -15.21
C ILE A 51 -0.53 1.51 -14.08
N GLU A 52 0.20 0.50 -13.65
CA GLU A 52 -0.16 -0.35 -12.50
C GLU A 52 0.17 0.36 -11.19
N VAL A 53 -0.72 0.27 -10.20
CA VAL A 53 -0.64 1.08 -8.98
C VAL A 53 -0.55 0.20 -7.73
N ILE A 54 0.45 0.49 -6.90
CA ILE A 54 0.45 0.18 -5.47
C ILE A 54 -0.14 1.39 -4.74
N LEU A 55 -1.25 1.20 -4.03
CA LEU A 55 -1.91 2.25 -3.26
C LEU A 55 -1.67 2.03 -1.76
N GLY A 56 -1.07 3.01 -1.10
CA GLY A 56 -0.86 3.00 0.34
C GLY A 56 -2.11 3.37 1.13
N VAL A 57 -2.33 2.65 2.23
CA VAL A 57 -3.15 3.10 3.36
C VAL A 57 -2.21 3.83 4.33
N PRO A 58 -2.44 5.13 4.60
CA PRO A 58 -1.64 5.87 5.56
C PRO A 58 -1.68 5.24 6.96
N ASN A 59 -0.58 5.31 7.71
CA ASN A 59 -0.53 4.78 9.08
C ASN A 59 -1.59 5.42 9.99
N SER A 60 -1.97 6.68 9.75
CA SER A 60 -3.04 7.41 10.45
C SER A 60 -4.42 6.79 10.27
N ASP A 61 -4.66 6.09 9.17
CA ASP A 61 -5.97 5.50 8.87
C ASP A 61 -6.13 4.12 9.52
N LEU A 62 -5.02 3.47 9.90
CA LEU A 62 -5.00 2.06 10.33
C LEU A 62 -5.95 1.78 11.48
N GLN A 63 -5.98 2.62 12.51
CA GLN A 63 -6.87 2.42 13.66
C GLN A 63 -8.34 2.39 13.23
N SER A 64 -8.78 3.38 12.45
CA SER A 64 -10.17 3.48 11.99
C SER A 64 -10.59 2.27 11.17
N LEU A 65 -9.70 1.80 10.28
CA LEU A 65 -9.95 0.67 9.39
C LEU A 65 -9.86 -0.68 10.12
N ALA A 66 -9.06 -0.76 11.19
CA ALA A 66 -8.94 -1.95 12.03
C ALA A 66 -10.16 -2.13 12.94
N THR A 67 -10.62 -1.06 13.59
CA THR A 67 -11.67 -1.14 14.61
C THR A 67 -13.08 -1.12 14.04
N ASN A 68 -13.25 -0.72 12.78
CA ASN A 68 -14.56 -0.67 12.13
C ASN A 68 -14.49 -1.15 10.67
N ALA A 69 -15.09 -2.32 10.40
CA ALA A 69 -15.14 -2.90 9.07
C ALA A 69 -15.90 -2.00 8.07
N ASP A 70 -16.87 -1.20 8.50
CA ASP A 70 -17.61 -0.29 7.63
C ASP A 70 -16.74 0.86 7.13
N ASN A 71 -15.84 1.35 7.99
CA ASN A 71 -14.85 2.33 7.58
C ASN A 71 -13.90 1.74 6.52
N ALA A 72 -13.50 0.48 6.65
CA ALA A 72 -12.72 -0.22 5.62
C ALA A 72 -13.50 -0.38 4.31
N ARG A 73 -14.78 -0.76 4.36
CA ARG A 73 -15.66 -0.83 3.18
C ARG A 73 -15.76 0.53 2.47
N GLN A 74 -15.98 1.60 3.23
CA GLN A 74 -16.07 2.96 2.70
C GLN A 74 -14.74 3.45 2.12
N TRP A 75 -13.62 3.14 2.78
CA TRP A 75 -12.28 3.47 2.27
C TRP A 75 -12.03 2.78 0.92
N VAL A 76 -12.34 1.48 0.81
CA VAL A 76 -12.20 0.72 -0.45
C VAL A 76 -13.15 1.27 -1.52
N GLN A 77 -14.40 1.57 -1.18
CA GLN A 77 -15.34 2.17 -2.12
C GLN A 77 -14.79 3.49 -2.68
N LYS A 78 -14.40 4.40 -1.80
CA LYS A 78 -13.95 5.75 -2.15
C LYS A 78 -12.66 5.75 -2.96
N ASN A 79 -11.68 4.96 -2.53
CA ASN A 79 -10.29 5.09 -3.01
C ASN A 79 -9.90 4.04 -4.05
N VAL A 80 -10.66 2.94 -4.16
CA VAL A 80 -10.38 1.84 -5.09
C VAL A 80 -11.52 1.67 -6.07
N LEU A 81 -12.73 1.36 -5.60
CA LEU A 81 -13.84 0.96 -6.48
C LEU A 81 -14.33 2.10 -7.38
N ASN A 82 -14.38 3.34 -6.87
CA ASN A 82 -14.74 4.51 -7.68
C ASN A 82 -13.75 4.79 -8.83
N PHE A 83 -12.53 4.24 -8.76
CA PHE A 83 -11.48 4.39 -9.78
C PHE A 83 -11.27 3.14 -10.62
N TRP A 84 -11.72 1.98 -10.14
CA TRP A 84 -11.66 0.71 -10.84
C TRP A 84 -12.73 0.63 -11.96
N PRO A 85 -12.44 0.01 -13.12
CA PRO A 85 -11.16 -0.54 -13.57
C PRO A 85 -10.26 0.47 -14.29
N SER A 86 -10.66 1.75 -14.37
CA SER A 86 -9.90 2.77 -15.11
C SER A 86 -8.50 3.04 -14.52
N VAL A 87 -8.32 2.87 -13.21
CA VAL A 87 -7.02 2.82 -12.56
C VAL A 87 -6.66 1.36 -12.30
N LYS A 88 -5.46 0.94 -12.73
CA LYS A 88 -5.01 -0.46 -12.62
C LYS A 88 -4.35 -0.75 -11.27
N PHE A 89 -5.15 -0.85 -10.21
CA PHE A 89 -4.64 -1.28 -8.91
C PHE A 89 -4.11 -2.71 -8.96
N LYS A 90 -2.96 -2.94 -8.31
CA LYS A 90 -2.37 -4.27 -8.15
C LYS A 90 -2.20 -4.67 -6.70
N ILE A 91 -1.79 -3.73 -5.85
CA ILE A 91 -1.56 -3.96 -4.43
C ILE A 91 -2.14 -2.80 -3.62
N ILE A 92 -2.89 -3.11 -2.56
CA ILE A 92 -3.16 -2.17 -1.47
C ILE A 92 -2.15 -2.45 -0.35
N ALA A 93 -1.26 -1.49 -0.10
CA ALA A 93 -0.26 -1.58 0.95
C ALA A 93 -0.81 -0.97 2.25
N VAL A 94 -1.26 -1.82 3.16
CA VAL A 94 -1.90 -1.44 4.42
C VAL A 94 -0.83 -1.11 5.46
N GLY A 95 -0.52 0.18 5.60
CA GLY A 95 0.58 0.67 6.42
C GLY A 95 1.93 0.67 5.69
N ASN A 96 2.81 1.54 6.17
CA ASN A 96 4.18 1.71 5.67
C ASN A 96 5.17 1.73 6.84
N GLU A 97 6.06 0.74 6.88
CA GLU A 97 7.19 0.64 7.82
C GLU A 97 6.73 0.77 9.28
N VAL A 98 5.61 0.10 9.58
CA VAL A 98 5.10 0.03 10.96
C VAL A 98 5.98 -0.93 11.75
N SER A 99 6.55 -0.43 12.85
CA SER A 99 7.45 -1.17 13.72
C SER A 99 6.85 -1.27 15.12
N PRO A 100 6.72 -2.48 15.70
CA PRO A 100 6.15 -2.66 17.03
C PRO A 100 7.05 -2.16 18.17
N VAL A 101 8.31 -1.82 17.86
CA VAL A 101 9.36 -1.45 18.82
C VAL A 101 9.99 -0.07 18.53
N GLY A 102 9.30 0.76 17.75
CA GLY A 102 9.80 2.08 17.33
C GLY A 102 8.77 3.21 17.45
N GLY A 103 9.03 4.32 16.76
CA GLY A 103 8.15 5.51 16.77
C GLY A 103 6.77 5.28 16.15
N SER A 104 6.59 4.20 15.39
CA SER A 104 5.31 3.76 14.81
C SER A 104 4.62 2.65 15.60
N SER A 105 5.09 2.31 16.80
CA SER A 105 4.55 1.22 17.64
C SER A 105 3.07 1.38 17.96
N TRP A 106 2.59 2.61 18.09
CA TRP A 106 1.17 2.93 18.27
C TRP A 106 0.26 2.34 17.18
N ALA A 107 0.78 2.14 15.97
CA ALA A 107 0.04 1.64 14.83
C ALA A 107 0.08 0.11 14.68
N ALA A 108 1.03 -0.57 15.33
CA ALA A 108 1.35 -1.98 15.07
C ALA A 108 0.15 -2.91 15.29
N GLN A 109 -0.60 -2.69 16.38
CA GLN A 109 -1.80 -3.49 16.72
C GLN A 109 -2.92 -3.39 15.68
N TYR A 110 -2.89 -2.38 14.80
CA TYR A 110 -3.95 -2.12 13.83
C TYR A 110 -3.66 -2.68 12.43
N VAL A 111 -2.40 -3.02 12.11
CA VAL A 111 -2.03 -3.45 10.74
C VAL A 111 -2.75 -4.73 10.33
N LEU A 112 -2.72 -5.79 11.16
CA LEU A 112 -3.35 -7.05 10.81
C LEU A 112 -4.88 -6.92 10.66
N PRO A 113 -5.63 -6.36 11.64
CA PRO A 113 -7.08 -6.22 11.48
C PRO A 113 -7.47 -5.29 10.31
N ALA A 114 -6.73 -4.20 10.08
CA ALA A 114 -6.98 -3.34 8.91
C ALA A 114 -6.71 -4.09 7.60
N THR A 115 -5.64 -4.88 7.52
CA THR A 115 -5.31 -5.72 6.35
C THR A 115 -6.44 -6.71 6.06
N GLN A 116 -6.95 -7.38 7.10
CA GLN A 116 -8.07 -8.31 6.98
C GLN A 116 -9.35 -7.62 6.51
N ASN A 117 -9.70 -6.46 7.10
CA ASN A 117 -10.90 -5.73 6.73
C ASN A 117 -10.84 -5.20 5.28
N ILE A 118 -9.70 -4.65 4.86
CA ILE A 118 -9.47 -4.22 3.47
C ILE A 118 -9.53 -5.42 2.52
N TYR A 119 -8.91 -6.55 2.87
CA TYR A 119 -8.97 -7.78 2.08
C TYR A 119 -10.41 -8.28 1.92
N GLN A 120 -11.21 -8.33 2.99
CA GLN A 120 -12.61 -8.74 2.89
C GLN A 120 -13.44 -7.77 2.02
N ALA A 121 -13.20 -6.47 2.12
CA ALA A 121 -13.88 -5.47 1.28
C ALA A 121 -13.55 -5.65 -0.22
N ILE A 122 -12.29 -5.91 -0.57
CA ILE A 122 -11.86 -6.23 -1.95
C ILE A 122 -12.43 -7.58 -2.41
N ARG A 123 -12.38 -8.60 -1.55
CA ARG A 123 -12.90 -9.95 -1.84
C ARG A 123 -14.40 -9.95 -2.07
N ALA A 124 -15.17 -9.16 -1.31
CA ALA A 124 -16.61 -9.02 -1.47
C ALA A 124 -17.02 -8.50 -2.88
N GLN A 125 -16.11 -7.84 -3.59
CA GLN A 125 -16.30 -7.38 -4.98
C GLN A 125 -15.75 -8.37 -6.03
N GLY A 126 -15.26 -9.54 -5.61
CA GLY A 126 -14.64 -10.51 -6.52
C GLY A 126 -13.27 -10.07 -7.06
N LEU A 127 -12.61 -9.08 -6.44
CA LEU A 127 -11.38 -8.48 -6.97
C LEU A 127 -10.08 -9.04 -6.35
N HIS A 128 -10.15 -9.99 -5.42
CA HIS A 128 -9.00 -10.53 -4.67
C HIS A 128 -7.92 -11.22 -5.54
N ASP A 129 -8.26 -11.67 -6.75
CA ASP A 129 -7.28 -12.18 -7.71
C ASP A 129 -6.57 -11.08 -8.51
N GLN A 130 -7.20 -9.91 -8.60
CA GLN A 130 -6.74 -8.78 -9.41
C GLN A 130 -6.01 -7.72 -8.56
N ILE A 131 -6.47 -7.53 -7.32
CA ILE A 131 -5.96 -6.56 -6.35
C ILE A 131 -5.57 -7.32 -5.09
N LYS A 132 -4.26 -7.44 -4.85
CA LYS A 132 -3.72 -8.07 -3.64
C LYS A 132 -3.68 -7.06 -2.50
N VAL A 133 -3.71 -7.56 -1.27
CA VAL A 133 -3.59 -6.74 -0.06
C VAL A 133 -2.37 -7.24 0.71
N SER A 134 -1.51 -6.31 1.13
CA SER A 134 -0.27 -6.60 1.84
C SER A 134 0.08 -5.44 2.75
N THR A 135 1.23 -5.49 3.43
CA THR A 135 1.79 -4.37 4.19
C THR A 135 3.24 -4.14 3.76
N ALA A 136 3.71 -2.89 3.78
CA ALA A 136 5.11 -2.60 3.48
C ALA A 136 5.92 -2.55 4.78
N ILE A 137 6.96 -3.38 4.88
CA ILE A 137 7.88 -3.43 6.01
C ILE A 137 9.25 -2.87 5.62
N ASP A 138 10.02 -2.44 6.60
CA ASP A 138 11.43 -2.08 6.41
C ASP A 138 12.37 -3.15 6.99
N THR A 139 13.66 -3.07 6.64
CA THR A 139 14.65 -4.08 7.01
C THR A 139 15.07 -4.03 8.48
N THR A 140 14.69 -3.02 9.27
CA THR A 140 15.00 -2.97 10.71
C THR A 140 14.29 -4.06 11.51
N LEU A 141 13.28 -4.72 10.92
CA LEU A 141 12.59 -5.88 11.49
C LEU A 141 13.38 -7.19 11.28
N ILE A 142 14.40 -7.20 10.42
CA ILE A 142 15.26 -8.36 10.15
C ILE A 142 16.37 -8.42 11.20
N GLY A 143 16.57 -9.59 11.80
CA GLY A 143 17.61 -9.87 12.78
C GLY A 143 18.85 -10.45 12.12
N THR A 144 18.83 -11.76 11.84
CA THR A 144 19.89 -12.38 11.05
C THR A 144 19.65 -12.05 9.58
N SER A 145 20.65 -11.49 8.89
CA SER A 145 20.56 -11.11 7.47
C SER A 145 21.68 -11.68 6.59
N PHE A 146 22.73 -12.27 7.19
CA PHE A 146 23.84 -12.89 6.45
C PHE A 146 24.22 -14.28 7.00
N PRO A 147 24.42 -15.30 6.13
CA PRO A 147 24.07 -15.29 4.70
C PRO A 147 22.54 -15.18 4.51
N PRO A 148 22.05 -14.80 3.31
CA PRO A 148 20.60 -14.66 3.07
C PRO A 148 19.78 -15.91 3.41
N SER A 149 20.36 -17.10 3.27
CA SER A 149 19.70 -18.37 3.65
C SER A 149 19.44 -18.53 5.15
N LYS A 150 20.09 -17.73 6.00
CA LYS A 150 19.84 -17.65 7.45
C LYS A 150 18.97 -16.44 7.83
N GLY A 151 18.37 -15.76 6.85
CA GLY A 151 17.49 -14.62 7.06
C GLY A 151 16.38 -14.92 8.08
N SER A 152 16.24 -14.11 9.12
CA SER A 152 15.18 -14.26 10.12
C SER A 152 14.73 -12.91 10.65
N PHE A 153 13.43 -12.77 10.93
CA PHE A 153 12.94 -11.62 11.70
C PHE A 153 13.54 -11.61 13.12
N ARG A 154 13.66 -10.42 13.72
CA ARG A 154 14.10 -10.28 15.11
C ARG A 154 13.07 -10.90 16.05
N GLY A 155 13.53 -11.48 17.16
CA GLY A 155 12.66 -12.12 18.15
C GLY A 155 11.60 -11.19 18.74
N ASP A 156 11.94 -9.93 18.96
CA ASP A 156 11.08 -8.92 19.60
C ASP A 156 10.01 -8.31 18.68
N VAL A 157 10.01 -8.63 17.39
CA VAL A 157 8.98 -8.18 16.43
C VAL A 157 8.10 -9.33 15.91
N ARG A 158 8.40 -10.58 16.30
CA ARG A 158 7.71 -11.77 15.79
C ARG A 158 6.23 -11.81 16.16
N SER A 159 5.87 -11.39 17.37
CA SER A 159 4.47 -11.30 17.81
C SER A 159 3.60 -10.40 16.93
N TYR A 160 4.22 -9.47 16.21
CA TYR A 160 3.58 -8.59 15.24
C TYR A 160 3.60 -9.19 13.82
N LEU A 161 4.73 -9.75 13.36
CA LEU A 161 4.90 -10.22 11.98
C LEU A 161 4.35 -11.63 11.70
N ASP A 162 4.58 -12.58 12.60
CA ASP A 162 4.17 -13.98 12.40
C ASP A 162 2.67 -14.09 12.04
N PRO A 163 1.72 -13.42 12.71
CA PRO A 163 0.30 -13.51 12.33
C PRO A 163 -0.07 -12.75 11.05
N ILE A 164 0.78 -11.84 10.54
CA ILE A 164 0.58 -11.17 9.24
C ILE A 164 1.01 -12.09 8.09
N ILE A 165 2.05 -12.89 8.29
CA ILE A 165 2.60 -13.79 7.28
C ILE A 165 1.71 -15.04 7.10
N GLY A 166 1.15 -15.54 8.20
CA GLY A 166 0.29 -16.74 8.20
C GLY A 166 1.06 -18.01 8.56
#